data_AF-A0A533V8V8-F1
#
_entry.id   AF-A0A533V8V8-F1
#
_cell.length_a   1.000
_cell.length_b   1.000
_cell.length_c   1.000
_cell.angle_alpha   90.00
_cell.angle_beta   90.00
_cell.angle_gamma   90.00
#
_symmetry.space_group_name_H-M   'P 1'
#
loop_
_entity.id
_entity.type
_entity.pdbx_description
1 polymer ?
#
loop_
_entity_poly.entity_id
_entity_poly.type
_entity_poly.pdbx_seq_one_letter_code
_entity_poly.pdbx_strand_id
1 'polypeptide(L)'
;KTMTKESQPQYAAKEVDSKNWVYDLIKGDKEIVFVAEVPGPEDQVTVRLIDGILYIRGSGHFSKEVPIEATPDMGINDFKYRNGVLTLRIKKLETL
;
A
#
# COMPACT_ATOMS: atom_id res chain seq x y z
N LYS A 1 39.51 -27.73 29.11
CA LYS A 1 39.37 -26.29 29.41
C LYS A 1 38.69 -25.62 28.21
N THR A 2 37.59 -24.89 28.47
CA THR A 2 36.92 -23.82 27.65
C THR A 2 36.50 -24.20 26.21
N MET A 3 35.23 -24.40 25.79
CA MET A 3 33.97 -23.59 25.89
C MET A 3 34.22 -22.10 25.56
N THR A 4 33.58 -21.39 24.63
CA THR A 4 32.33 -21.54 23.87
C THR A 4 32.36 -20.47 22.75
N LYS A 5 31.94 -20.78 21.51
CA LYS A 5 31.59 -19.74 20.51
C LYS A 5 30.09 -19.48 20.65
N GLU A 6 29.73 -18.35 21.23
CA GLU A 6 28.35 -17.86 21.29
C GLU A 6 27.96 -17.32 19.90
N SER A 7 27.45 -18.20 19.05
CA SER A 7 26.66 -17.77 17.90
C SER A 7 25.27 -17.43 18.40
N GLN A 8 25.05 -16.14 18.69
CA GLN A 8 23.71 -15.60 18.87
C GLN A 8 22.85 -16.01 17.66
N PRO A 9 21.67 -16.60 17.85
CA PRO A 9 20.73 -16.72 16.75
C PRO A 9 20.32 -15.30 16.39
N GLN A 10 20.81 -14.80 15.25
CA GLN A 10 20.16 -13.71 14.56
C GLN A 10 18.72 -14.17 14.35
N TYR A 11 17.81 -13.63 15.16
CA TYR A 11 16.40 -13.64 14.86
C TYR A 11 16.26 -12.88 13.54
N ALA A 12 16.43 -13.60 12.43
CA ALA A 12 15.82 -13.22 11.19
C ALA A 12 14.33 -13.21 11.52
N ALA A 13 13.81 -12.02 11.84
CA ALA A 13 12.38 -11.78 11.86
C ALA A 13 11.91 -12.32 10.52
N LYS A 14 11.25 -13.48 10.56
CA LYS A 14 10.62 -14.05 9.38
C LYS A 14 9.82 -12.90 8.79
N GLU A 15 10.18 -12.48 7.59
CA GLU A 15 9.37 -11.62 6.73
C GLU A 15 8.11 -12.41 6.41
N VAL A 16 7.21 -12.51 7.40
CA VAL A 16 5.93 -13.21 7.27
C VAL A 16 5.07 -12.31 6.39
N ASP A 17 4.93 -12.74 5.14
CA ASP A 17 3.88 -12.39 4.18
C ASP A 17 3.92 -11.02 3.47
N SER A 18 5.09 -10.59 3.02
CA SER A 18 5.15 -9.55 1.96
C SER A 18 4.98 -10.08 0.53
N LYS A 19 4.90 -11.40 0.31
CA LYS A 19 4.96 -12.00 -1.05
C LYS A 19 3.61 -12.24 -1.75
N ASN A 20 2.47 -12.19 -1.06
CA ASN A 20 1.17 -12.58 -1.65
C ASN A 20 0.07 -11.53 -1.53
N TRP A 21 0.39 -10.26 -1.29
CA TRP A 21 -0.62 -9.22 -1.36
C TRP A 21 -0.87 -8.84 -2.82
N VAL A 22 -2.11 -8.99 -3.25
CA VAL A 22 -2.55 -8.72 -4.63
C VAL A 22 -3.28 -7.39 -4.70
N TYR A 23 -3.12 -6.73 -5.85
CA TYR A 23 -3.83 -5.51 -6.18
C TYR A 23 -4.08 -5.48 -7.69
N ASP A 24 -5.15 -4.78 -8.08
CA ASP A 24 -5.43 -4.45 -9.46
C ASP A 24 -5.15 -2.97 -9.70
N LEU A 25 -4.43 -2.69 -10.79
CA LEU A 25 -4.17 -1.33 -11.27
C LEU A 25 -4.70 -1.20 -12.70
N ILE A 26 -5.88 -0.60 -12.82
CA ILE A 26 -6.54 -0.36 -14.10
C ILE A 26 -6.16 1.04 -14.59
N LYS A 27 -5.52 1.11 -15.75
CA LYS A 27 -5.12 2.36 -16.40
C LYS A 27 -6.06 2.68 -17.55
N GLY A 28 -6.64 3.87 -17.51
CA GLY A 28 -7.34 4.48 -18.65
C GLY A 28 -6.68 5.80 -19.04
N ASP A 29 -7.11 6.40 -20.15
CA ASP A 29 -6.50 7.64 -20.69
C ASP A 29 -6.51 8.84 -19.72
N LYS A 30 -7.50 8.92 -18.83
CA LYS A 30 -7.71 10.06 -17.93
C LYS A 30 -7.82 9.68 -16.46
N GLU A 31 -7.81 8.39 -16.16
CA GLU A 31 -7.97 7.91 -14.80
C GLU A 31 -7.21 6.61 -14.55
N ILE A 32 -6.77 6.45 -13.31
CA ILE A 32 -6.19 5.22 -12.79
C ILE A 32 -7.11 4.76 -11.67
N VAL A 33 -7.52 3.50 -11.73
CA VAL A 33 -8.29 2.85 -10.66
C VAL A 33 -7.40 1.82 -9.99
N PHE A 34 -7.26 1.95 -8.68
CA PHE A 34 -6.50 1.01 -7.86
C PHE A 34 -7.45 0.27 -6.92
N VAL A 35 -7.34 -1.06 -6.86
CA VAL A 35 -8.16 -1.91 -5.99
C VAL A 35 -7.27 -2.91 -5.26
N ALA A 36 -7.44 -3.03 -3.94
CA ALA A 36 -6.72 -4.02 -3.16
C ALA A 36 -7.45 -4.37 -1.86
N GLU A 37 -7.20 -5.57 -1.34
CA GLU A 37 -7.60 -5.95 0.01
C GLU A 37 -6.65 -5.31 1.02
N VAL A 38 -7.19 -4.59 2.00
CA VAL A 38 -6.41 -3.94 3.06
C VAL A 38 -7.00 -4.37 4.40
N PRO A 39 -6.22 -4.96 5.31
CA PRO A 39 -6.73 -5.40 6.59
C PRO A 39 -7.05 -4.19 7.49
N GLY A 40 -8.17 -4.29 8.22
CA GLY A 40 -8.54 -3.33 9.26
C GLY A 40 -9.96 -2.79 9.14
N PRO A 41 -10.42 -2.01 10.12
CA PRO A 41 -11.63 -1.22 9.96
C PRO A 41 -11.35 0.05 9.13
N GLU A 42 -12.40 0.66 8.60
CA GLU A 42 -12.32 1.84 7.71
C GLU A 42 -11.51 2.99 8.30
N ASP A 43 -11.68 3.27 9.59
CA ASP A 43 -11.00 4.35 10.31
C ASP A 43 -9.49 4.14 10.48
N GLN A 44 -8.98 2.94 10.22
CA GLN A 44 -7.56 2.61 10.28
C GLN A 44 -6.90 2.51 8.90
N VAL A 45 -7.69 2.56 7.82
CA VAL A 45 -7.16 2.52 6.46
C VAL A 45 -6.83 3.93 6.00
N THR A 46 -5.56 4.16 5.68
CA THR A 46 -5.08 5.46 5.19
C THR A 46 -4.30 5.30 3.90
N VAL A 47 -4.44 6.29 3.01
CA VAL A 47 -3.79 6.31 1.72
C VAL A 47 -3.21 7.69 1.45
N ARG A 48 -2.01 7.74 0.89
CA ARG A 48 -1.40 8.96 0.36
C ARG A 48 -0.84 8.70 -1.03
N LEU A 49 -0.97 9.66 -1.92
CA LEU A 49 -0.28 9.69 -3.21
C LEU A 49 0.81 10.76 -3.14
N ILE A 50 2.08 10.36 -3.21
CA ILE A 50 3.23 11.26 -3.13
C ILE A 50 4.20 10.82 -4.23
N ASP A 51 4.60 11.75 -5.10
CA ASP A 51 5.57 11.52 -6.18
C ASP A 51 5.29 10.26 -7.03
N GLY A 52 4.01 10.02 -7.34
CA GLY A 52 3.58 8.84 -8.12
C GLY A 52 3.57 7.52 -7.35
N ILE A 53 3.72 7.54 -6.03
CA ILE A 53 3.69 6.35 -5.17
C ILE A 53 2.46 6.39 -4.26
N LEU A 54 1.67 5.30 -4.27
CA LEU A 54 0.60 5.08 -3.31
C LEU A 54 1.16 4.44 -2.04
N TYR A 55 1.05 5.15 -0.93
CA TYR A 55 1.35 4.67 0.40
C TYR A 55 0.06 4.24 1.08
N ILE A 56 -0.11 2.94 1.30
CA ILE A 56 -1.32 2.33 1.87
C ILE A 56 -0.96 1.78 3.23
N ARG A 57 -1.71 2.17 4.26
CA ARG A 57 -1.61 1.60 5.61
C ARG A 57 -2.96 1.08 6.08
N GLY A 58 -2.92 -0.03 6.80
CA GLY A 58 -4.07 -0.65 7.46
C GLY A 58 -3.68 -1.18 8.84
N SER A 59 -4.52 -2.04 9.42
CA SER A 59 -4.28 -2.66 10.72
C SER A 59 -3.14 -3.69 10.69
N GLY A 60 -2.68 -4.11 11.87
CA GLY A 60 -1.72 -5.23 11.99
C GLY A 60 -0.36 -4.94 11.36
N HIS A 61 0.09 -3.68 11.41
CA HIS A 61 1.31 -3.19 10.76
C HIS A 61 1.32 -3.34 9.23
N PHE A 62 0.15 -3.48 8.61
CA PHE A 62 0.04 -3.51 7.16
C PHE A 62 0.46 -2.17 6.57
N SER A 63 1.51 -2.20 5.74
CA SER A 63 2.00 -1.05 4.99
C SER A 63 2.50 -1.51 3.63
N LYS A 64 2.04 -0.86 2.57
CA LYS A 64 2.45 -1.13 1.18
C LYS A 64 2.71 0.16 0.43
N GLU A 65 3.68 0.08 -0.46
CA GLU A 65 4.07 1.15 -1.37
C GLU A 65 3.87 0.63 -2.78
N VAL A 66 3.04 1.29 -3.56
CA VAL A 66 2.72 0.89 -4.93
C VAL A 66 3.07 2.04 -5.87
N PRO A 67 4.13 1.92 -6.68
CA PRO A 67 4.41 2.90 -7.71
C PRO A 67 3.31 2.84 -8.78
N ILE A 68 2.77 3.99 -9.12
CA ILE A 68 1.79 4.17 -10.19
C ILE A 68 2.32 5.18 -11.19
N GLU A 69 1.93 5.05 -12.46
CA GLU A 69 2.29 6.00 -13.51
C GLU A 69 1.39 7.24 -13.45
N ALA A 70 1.30 7.87 -12.28
CA ALA A 70 0.58 9.13 -12.11
C ALA A 70 1.46 10.32 -12.49
N THR A 71 0.86 11.30 -13.16
CA THR A 71 1.52 12.57 -13.44
C THR A 71 1.37 13.53 -12.24
N PRO A 72 2.20 14.58 -12.12
CA PRO A 72 2.12 15.52 -10.99
C PRO A 72 0.77 16.26 -10.89
N ASP A 73 0.04 16.37 -12.00
CA ASP A 73 -1.30 16.93 -12.05
C ASP A 73 -2.40 15.92 -11.66
N MET A 74 -2.07 14.70 -11.24
CA MET A 74 -3.05 13.71 -10.77
C MET A 74 -3.15 13.64 -9.25
N GLY A 75 -4.34 13.36 -8.74
CA GLY A 75 -4.61 13.18 -7.32
C GLY A 75 -5.72 12.15 -7.06
N ILE A 76 -5.88 11.77 -5.79
CA ILE A 76 -6.96 10.87 -5.36
C ILE A 76 -8.26 11.66 -5.41
N ASN A 77 -9.11 11.32 -6.37
CA ASN A 77 -10.42 11.93 -6.59
C ASN A 77 -11.53 11.24 -5.77
N ASP A 78 -11.42 9.93 -5.57
CA ASP A 78 -12.39 9.14 -4.80
C ASP A 78 -11.65 8.08 -3.99
N PHE A 79 -12.07 7.92 -2.74
CA PHE A 79 -11.59 6.91 -1.79
C PHE A 79 -12.80 6.14 -1.27
N LYS A 80 -12.79 4.82 -1.42
CA LYS A 80 -13.80 3.93 -0.86
C LYS A 80 -13.14 2.74 -0.19
N TYR A 81 -13.61 2.40 1.00
CA TYR A 81 -13.22 1.18 1.68
C TYR A 81 -14.47 0.44 2.16
N ARG A 82 -14.69 -0.78 1.66
CA ARG A 82 -15.88 -1.57 2.01
C ARG A 82 -15.51 -3.04 2.11
N ASN A 83 -15.88 -3.68 3.22
CA ASN A 83 -15.68 -5.11 3.45
C ASN A 83 -14.25 -5.59 3.20
N GLY A 84 -13.25 -4.83 3.67
CA GLY A 84 -11.85 -5.21 3.45
C GLY A 84 -11.23 -4.68 2.16
N VAL A 85 -12.03 -4.16 1.22
CA VAL A 85 -11.55 -3.76 -0.11
C VAL A 85 -11.42 -2.24 -0.21
N LEU A 86 -10.20 -1.79 -0.49
CA LEU A 86 -9.86 -0.42 -0.84
C LEU A 86 -10.03 -0.22 -2.34
N THR A 87 -10.75 0.82 -2.74
CA THR A 87 -10.87 1.29 -4.12
C THR A 87 -10.52 2.76 -4.18
N LEU A 88 -9.56 3.11 -5.03
CA LEU A 88 -9.14 4.49 -5.29
C LEU A 88 -9.42 4.83 -6.74
N ARG A 89 -9.93 6.04 -6.98
CA ARG A 89 -9.90 6.66 -8.31
C ARG A 89 -8.94 7.83 -8.29
N ILE A 90 -7.96 7.78 -9.18
CA ILE A 90 -6.94 8.80 -9.35
C ILE A 90 -7.19 9.46 -10.70
N LYS A 91 -7.35 10.78 -10.72
CA LYS A 91 -7.63 11.57 -11.92
C LYS A 91 -6.82 12.85 -11.90
N LYS A 92 -6.76 13.54 -13.03
CA LYS A 92 -6.26 14.91 -13.08
C LYS A 92 -7.01 15.77 -12.05
N LEU A 93 -6.26 16.52 -11.25
CA LEU A 93 -6.77 17.55 -10.38
C LEU A 93 -7.35 18.64 -11.29
N GLU A 94 -8.65 18.91 -11.16
CA GLU A 94 -9.23 20.09 -11.79
C GLU A 94 -8.75 21.30 -11.01
N THR A 95 -7.85 22.09 -11.61
CA THR A 95 -7.47 23.39 -11.08
C THR A 95 -8.69 24.31 -11.19
N LEU A 96 -9.24 24.73 -10.05
CA LEU A 96 -10.29 25.75 -9.97
C LEU A 96 -9.81 27.12 -10.47
#